data_AF-A0A5P0JHX5-F1
#
_entry.id   AF-A0A5P0JHX5-F1
#
_cell.length_a   1.000
_cell.length_b   1.000
_cell.length_c   1.000
_cell.angle_alpha   90.00
_cell.angle_beta   90.00
_cell.angle_gamma   90.00
#
_symmetry.space_group_name_H-M   'P 1'
#
loop_
_entity.id
_entity.type
_entity.pdbx_description
1 polymer ?
#
loop_
_entity_poly.entity_id
_entity_poly.type
_entity_poly.pdbx_seq_one_letter_code
_entity_poly.pdbx_strand_id
1 'polypeptide(L)'
;MHEIFNMLLAVFDRAALMLICLFFLIRIRLFRELLHKSAHSPKELLAVTAIFSLFALFSTWSGVPVEGSLVNVRIIAVMSGGILFGPWVGIITGVIAGIHRYLIDIGGVTAIPCFITSILAGCISGWINLKIPKAQRWRVGILGGMLCETLTMILVIVWAPTTALGIDIVSKIGIPMILGSVCIGFIVLLVQSVEGEKEASAARQAKLALDIANKTLPLFRHVNSESLRKVCEIIRDDIHADAVAITNTDHVLAYVGVG
;
A
#
# COMPACT_ATOMS: atom_id res chain seq x y z
N MET A 1 30.78 -10.18 8.96
CA MET A 1 29.52 -10.84 9.38
C MET A 1 28.76 -10.00 10.40
N HIS A 2 29.35 -9.60 11.54
CA HIS A 2 28.65 -8.76 12.52
C HIS A 2 28.20 -7.38 11.99
N GLU A 3 29.04 -6.68 11.23
CA GLU A 3 28.67 -5.36 10.69
C GLU A 3 27.52 -5.42 9.68
N ILE A 4 27.54 -6.39 8.76
CA ILE A 4 26.46 -6.60 7.79
C ILE A 4 25.14 -6.92 8.51
N PHE A 5 25.19 -7.76 9.56
CA PHE A 5 24.01 -8.09 10.36
C PHE A 5 23.46 -6.87 11.11
N ASN A 6 24.32 -6.03 11.69
CA ASN A 6 23.91 -4.79 12.34
C ASN A 6 23.30 -3.80 11.35
N MET A 7 23.86 -3.67 10.14
CA MET A 7 23.30 -2.83 9.08
C MET A 7 21.97 -3.36 8.57
N LEU A 8 21.82 -4.68 8.45
CA LEU A 8 20.56 -5.32 8.11
C LEU A 8 19.49 -5.00 9.16
N LEU A 9 19.79 -5.20 10.44
CA LEU A 9 18.89 -4.84 11.55
C LEU A 9 18.52 -3.35 11.50
N ALA A 10 19.49 -2.48 11.30
CA ALA A 10 19.27 -1.04 11.21
C ALA A 10 18.34 -0.64 10.04
N VAL A 11 18.43 -1.33 8.89
CA VAL A 11 17.51 -1.15 7.76
C VAL A 11 16.11 -1.64 8.11
N PHE A 12 16.00 -2.83 8.70
CA PHE A 12 14.73 -3.42 9.11
C PHE A 12 14.03 -2.61 10.20
N ASP A 13 14.74 -2.08 11.19
CA ASP A 13 14.17 -1.24 12.25
C ASP A 13 13.52 0.02 11.67
N ARG A 14 14.19 0.68 10.70
CA ARG A 14 13.64 1.86 10.01
C ARG A 14 12.44 1.51 9.14
N ALA A 15 12.53 0.39 8.42
CA ALA A 15 11.41 -0.11 7.62
C ALA A 15 10.22 -0.50 8.51
N ALA A 16 10.46 -1.08 9.69
CA ALA A 16 9.46 -1.45 10.68
C ALA A 16 8.78 -0.20 11.26
N LEU A 17 9.54 0.85 11.61
CA LEU A 17 8.97 2.14 12.01
C LEU A 17 8.05 2.70 10.92
N MET A 18 8.46 2.64 9.66
CA MET A 18 7.63 3.09 8.54
C MET A 18 6.36 2.25 8.39
N LEU A 19 6.47 0.92 8.50
CA LEU A 19 5.33 -0.01 8.50
C LEU A 19 4.35 0.28 9.64
N ILE A 20 4.84 0.53 10.85
CA ILE A 20 4.02 0.87 12.01
C ILE A 20 3.29 2.19 11.78
N CYS A 21 3.99 3.24 11.33
CA CYS A 21 3.38 4.53 11.00
C CYS A 21 2.28 4.36 9.94
N LEU A 22 2.55 3.60 8.88
CA LEU A 22 1.58 3.35 7.83
C LEU A 22 0.39 2.53 8.33
N PHE A 23 0.61 1.54 9.19
CA PHE A 23 -0.46 0.76 9.82
C PHE A 23 -1.44 1.66 10.58
N PHE A 24 -0.92 2.60 11.38
CA PHE A 24 -1.77 3.57 12.07
C PHE A 24 -2.48 4.51 11.10
N LEU A 25 -1.80 5.00 10.06
CA LEU A 25 -2.42 5.85 9.04
C LEU A 25 -3.59 5.14 8.35
N ILE A 26 -3.43 3.86 7.98
CA ILE A 26 -4.49 3.07 7.33
C ILE A 26 -5.72 2.87 8.24
N ARG A 27 -5.55 2.91 9.56
CA ARG A 27 -6.67 2.85 10.52
C ARG A 27 -7.47 4.16 10.59
N ILE A 28 -6.88 5.29 10.18
CA ILE A 28 -7.57 6.58 10.13
C ILE A 28 -8.61 6.56 9.01
N ARG A 29 -9.86 6.91 9.33
CA ARG A 29 -10.99 6.88 8.40
C ARG A 29 -10.71 7.65 7.10
N LEU A 30 -10.13 8.85 7.20
CA LEU A 30 -9.79 9.69 6.05
C LEU A 30 -8.83 8.98 5.09
N PHE A 31 -7.75 8.39 5.60
CA PHE A 31 -6.77 7.70 4.76
C PHE A 31 -7.35 6.41 4.17
N ARG A 32 -8.14 5.68 4.95
CA ARG A 32 -8.88 4.51 4.45
C ARG A 32 -9.86 4.89 3.34
N GLU A 33 -10.56 6.01 3.43
CA GLU A 33 -11.44 6.46 2.34
C GLU A 33 -10.67 6.79 1.07
N LEU A 34 -9.44 7.32 1.19
CA LEU A 34 -8.55 7.53 0.04
C LEU A 34 -8.22 6.21 -0.65
N LEU A 35 -7.82 5.17 0.09
CA LEU A 35 -7.45 3.86 -0.47
C LEU A 35 -8.56 3.19 -1.29
N HIS A 36 -9.83 3.45 -0.96
CA HIS A 36 -10.96 2.78 -1.61
C HIS A 36 -11.49 3.53 -2.84
N LYS A 37 -11.01 4.75 -3.10
CA LYS A 37 -11.38 5.49 -4.31
C LYS A 37 -10.54 5.01 -5.49
N SER A 38 -11.21 4.70 -6.60
CA SER A 38 -10.57 4.42 -7.88
C SER A 38 -10.07 5.69 -8.59
N ALA A 39 -10.71 6.84 -8.32
CA ALA A 39 -10.31 8.15 -8.85
C ALA A 39 -10.08 9.12 -7.69
N HIS A 40 -8.85 9.61 -7.57
CA HIS A 40 -8.47 10.61 -6.58
C HIS A 40 -8.55 12.01 -7.17
N SER A 41 -9.05 12.95 -6.39
CA SER A 41 -8.96 14.37 -6.73
C SER A 41 -7.50 14.85 -6.63
N PRO A 42 -7.12 15.93 -7.34
CA PRO A 42 -5.77 16.49 -7.27
C PRO A 42 -5.33 16.86 -5.84
N LYS A 43 -6.27 17.30 -4.99
CA LYS A 43 -5.98 17.63 -3.57
C LYS A 43 -5.64 16.39 -2.75
N GLU A 44 -6.34 15.28 -2.98
CA GLU A 44 -6.09 14.00 -2.31
C GLU A 44 -4.74 13.42 -2.76
N LEU A 45 -4.43 13.47 -4.06
CA LEU A 45 -3.13 13.07 -4.60
C LEU A 45 -1.99 13.91 -4.02
N LEU A 46 -2.19 15.23 -3.88
CA LEU A 46 -1.21 16.11 -3.27
C LEU A 46 -0.96 15.76 -1.80
N ALA A 47 -2.03 15.50 -1.02
CA ALA A 47 -1.91 15.09 0.38
C ALA A 47 -1.16 13.76 0.53
N VAL A 48 -1.47 12.75 -0.29
CA VAL A 48 -0.76 11.47 -0.28
C VAL A 48 0.70 11.65 -0.69
N THR A 49 0.96 12.45 -1.72
CA THR A 49 2.33 12.79 -2.15
C THR A 49 3.11 13.44 -1.02
N ALA A 50 2.50 14.37 -0.27
CA ALA A 50 3.14 15.01 0.88
C ALA A 50 3.47 14.01 1.98
N ILE A 51 2.56 13.08 2.31
CA ILE A 51 2.79 12.03 3.31
C ILE A 51 3.96 11.12 2.91
N PHE A 52 3.96 10.59 1.69
CA PHE A 52 5.03 9.72 1.21
C PHE A 52 6.36 10.46 1.02
N SER A 53 6.34 11.73 0.65
CA SER A 53 7.54 12.57 0.63
C SER A 53 8.10 12.76 2.03
N LEU A 54 7.25 13.02 3.03
CA LEU A 54 7.68 13.13 4.42
C LEU A 54 8.32 11.82 4.91
N PHE A 55 7.74 10.67 4.60
CA PHE A 55 8.36 9.38 4.91
C PHE A 55 9.71 9.19 4.22
N ALA A 56 9.83 9.55 2.94
CA ALA A 56 11.08 9.46 2.19
C ALA A 56 12.18 10.38 2.75
N LEU A 57 11.80 11.59 3.17
CA LEU A 57 12.69 12.57 3.80
C LEU A 57 13.14 12.10 5.18
N PHE A 58 12.18 11.69 6.03
CA PHE A 58 12.45 11.14 7.37
C PHE A 58 13.35 9.90 7.32
N SER A 59 13.15 9.04 6.32
CA SER A 59 14.00 7.88 6.06
C SER A 59 15.44 8.26 5.73
N THR A 60 15.64 9.38 5.05
CA THR A 60 16.98 9.91 4.75
C THR A 60 17.63 10.48 6.01
N TRP A 61 16.90 11.28 6.79
CA TRP A 61 17.42 11.87 8.03
C TRP A 61 17.72 10.85 9.11
N SER A 62 16.90 9.81 9.22
CA SER A 62 17.15 8.73 10.15
C SER A 62 18.26 7.80 9.68
N GLY A 63 18.81 7.92 8.45
CA GLY A 63 19.78 6.99 7.87
C GLY A 63 21.08 6.81 8.69
N VAL A 64 21.72 5.64 8.58
CA VAL A 64 23.01 5.37 9.23
C VAL A 64 24.15 5.87 8.34
N PRO A 65 25.04 6.76 8.81
CA PRO A 65 26.24 7.11 8.07
C PRO A 65 27.24 5.95 8.07
N VAL A 66 27.73 5.56 6.90
CA VAL A 66 28.75 4.53 6.68
C VAL A 66 29.71 5.03 5.61
N GLU A 67 30.92 5.43 5.99
CA GLU A 67 32.02 5.82 5.08
C GLU A 67 31.61 6.79 3.96
N GLY A 68 30.94 7.89 4.33
CA GLY A 68 30.46 8.89 3.37
C GLY A 68 29.23 8.47 2.56
N SER A 69 28.63 7.34 2.91
CA SER A 69 27.31 6.89 2.45
C SER A 69 26.27 6.95 3.56
N LEU A 70 24.99 6.97 3.20
CA LEU A 70 23.86 6.98 4.12
C LEU A 70 22.96 5.79 3.82
N VAL A 71 22.97 4.78 4.70
CA VAL A 71 22.07 3.62 4.63
C VAL A 71 20.68 4.07 5.05
N ASN A 72 19.73 4.02 4.11
CA ASN A 72 18.37 4.51 4.31
C ASN A 72 17.34 3.59 3.63
N VAL A 73 16.06 3.79 3.95
CA VAL A 73 14.92 3.02 3.40
C VAL A 73 14.05 3.87 2.46
N ARG A 74 14.63 4.89 1.83
CA ARG A 74 13.88 5.91 1.07
C ARG A 74 13.18 5.33 -0.14
N ILE A 75 13.83 4.42 -0.88
CA ILE A 75 13.25 3.74 -2.04
C ILE A 75 11.97 3.01 -1.63
N ILE A 76 11.90 2.49 -0.41
CA ILE A 76 10.72 1.79 0.11
C ILE A 76 9.50 2.74 0.14
N ALA A 77 9.68 3.97 0.62
CA ALA A 77 8.62 4.97 0.63
C ALA A 77 8.21 5.39 -0.79
N VAL A 78 9.18 5.75 -1.63
CA VAL A 78 8.94 6.19 -3.02
C VAL A 78 8.20 5.10 -3.82
N MET A 79 8.70 3.88 -3.78
CA MET A 79 8.17 2.77 -4.55
C MET A 79 6.78 2.35 -4.06
N SER A 80 6.60 2.23 -2.74
CA SER A 80 5.29 1.85 -2.19
C SER A 80 4.23 2.91 -2.50
N GLY A 81 4.57 4.19 -2.37
CA GLY A 81 3.67 5.30 -2.71
C GLY A 81 3.25 5.26 -4.19
N GLY A 82 4.19 5.07 -5.11
CA GLY A 82 3.88 4.97 -6.54
C GLY A 82 3.08 3.73 -6.92
N ILE A 83 3.38 2.55 -6.34
CA ILE A 83 2.67 1.29 -6.62
C ILE A 83 1.21 1.37 -6.15
N LEU A 84 0.97 2.02 -5.02
CA LEU A 84 -0.36 2.10 -4.41
C LEU A 84 -1.20 3.21 -5.05
N PHE A 85 -0.65 4.42 -5.15
CA PHE A 85 -1.41 5.63 -5.48
C PHE A 85 -1.12 6.20 -6.88
N GLY A 86 -0.26 5.54 -7.65
CA GLY A 86 -0.04 5.82 -9.07
C GLY A 86 1.19 6.66 -9.40
N PRO A 87 1.40 6.90 -10.70
CA PRO A 87 2.63 7.49 -11.23
C PRO A 87 2.89 8.91 -10.71
N TRP A 88 1.83 9.71 -10.51
CA TRP A 88 1.96 11.06 -9.97
C TRP A 88 2.61 11.07 -8.59
N VAL A 89 2.13 10.21 -7.69
CA VAL A 89 2.68 10.10 -6.32
C VAL A 89 4.11 9.58 -6.39
N GLY A 90 4.37 8.51 -7.14
CA GLY A 90 5.70 7.90 -7.25
C GLY A 90 6.76 8.85 -7.80
N ILE A 91 6.49 9.49 -8.95
CA ILE A 91 7.46 10.35 -9.63
C ILE A 91 7.74 11.60 -8.80
N ILE A 92 6.70 12.30 -8.30
CA ILE A 92 6.91 13.53 -7.52
C ILE A 92 7.66 13.20 -6.22
N THR A 93 7.27 12.14 -5.52
CA THR A 93 7.96 11.71 -4.30
C THR A 93 9.42 11.35 -4.59
N GLY A 94 9.69 10.63 -5.70
CA GLY A 94 11.03 10.27 -6.12
C GLY A 94 11.91 11.47 -6.44
N VAL A 95 11.35 12.49 -7.12
CA VAL A 95 12.04 13.75 -7.40
C VAL A 95 12.32 14.51 -6.11
N ILE A 96 11.34 14.70 -5.24
CA ILE A 96 11.51 15.43 -3.97
C ILE A 96 12.58 14.73 -3.10
N ALA A 97 12.47 13.41 -2.92
CA ALA A 97 13.38 12.64 -2.09
C ALA A 97 14.78 12.52 -2.71
N GLY A 98 14.88 12.51 -4.04
CA GLY A 98 16.13 12.60 -4.77
C GLY A 98 16.81 13.94 -4.54
N ILE A 99 16.12 15.05 -4.85
CA ILE A 99 16.65 16.41 -4.71
C ILE A 99 17.10 16.66 -3.28
N HIS A 100 16.27 16.30 -2.31
CA HIS A 100 16.58 16.44 -0.89
C HIS A 100 17.89 15.71 -0.51
N ARG A 101 18.09 14.48 -0.98
CA ARG A 101 19.33 13.72 -0.72
C ARG A 101 20.55 14.36 -1.37
N TYR A 102 20.40 14.92 -2.56
CA TYR A 102 21.47 15.63 -3.24
C TYR A 102 21.85 16.92 -2.50
N LEU A 103 20.86 17.67 -2.02
CA LEU A 103 21.08 18.94 -1.31
C LEU A 103 21.72 18.78 0.07
N ILE A 104 21.46 17.67 0.76
CA ILE A 104 22.03 17.42 2.11
C ILE A 104 23.52 17.09 2.07
N ASP A 105 24.02 16.58 0.95
CA ASP A 105 25.36 15.99 0.84
C ASP A 105 25.95 16.33 -0.53
N ILE A 106 26.05 17.63 -0.80
CA ILE A 106 26.54 18.14 -2.07
C ILE A 106 28.01 17.71 -2.22
N GLY A 107 28.28 16.87 -3.23
CA GLY A 107 29.60 16.29 -3.47
C GLY A 107 29.82 14.93 -2.80
N GLY A 108 28.84 14.39 -2.08
CA GLY A 108 28.92 13.05 -1.50
C GLY A 108 28.92 11.95 -2.56
N VAL A 109 29.69 10.89 -2.32
CA VAL A 109 29.92 9.77 -3.26
C VAL A 109 28.61 9.09 -3.68
N THR A 110 27.60 9.11 -2.81
CA THR A 110 26.31 8.47 -3.08
C THR A 110 25.19 9.44 -3.47
N ALA A 111 25.42 10.75 -3.44
CA ALA A 111 24.38 11.77 -3.66
C ALA A 111 23.75 11.69 -5.06
N ILE A 112 24.58 11.63 -6.11
CA ILE A 112 24.13 11.54 -7.51
C ILE A 112 23.51 10.16 -7.82
N PRO A 113 24.16 9.01 -7.48
CA PRO A 113 23.53 7.69 -7.63
C PRO A 113 22.14 7.63 -7.00
N CYS A 114 22.04 8.07 -5.74
CA CYS A 114 20.80 8.08 -4.97
C CYS A 114 19.73 9.02 -5.54
N PHE A 115 20.12 10.12 -6.18
CA PHE A 115 19.20 11.04 -6.86
C PHE A 115 18.57 10.37 -8.07
N ILE A 116 19.40 9.81 -8.96
CA ILE A 116 18.97 9.14 -10.18
C ILE A 116 18.05 7.96 -9.85
N THR A 117 18.45 7.09 -8.92
CA THR A 117 17.67 5.89 -8.60
C THR A 117 16.36 6.19 -7.89
N SER A 118 16.26 7.30 -7.15
CA SER A 118 14.98 7.72 -6.54
C SER A 118 13.95 8.12 -7.59
N ILE A 119 14.37 8.86 -8.62
CA ILE A 119 13.50 9.23 -9.72
C ILE A 119 13.08 7.99 -10.51
N LEU A 120 14.03 7.10 -10.82
CA LEU A 120 13.76 5.84 -11.51
C LEU A 120 12.79 4.95 -10.71
N ALA A 121 12.97 4.84 -9.39
CA ALA A 121 12.03 4.11 -8.53
C ALA A 121 10.62 4.71 -8.59
N GLY A 122 10.50 6.03 -8.64
CA GLY A 122 9.23 6.73 -8.84
C GLY A 122 8.57 6.39 -10.19
N CYS A 123 9.35 6.37 -11.27
CA CYS A 123 8.85 6.00 -12.60
C CYS A 123 8.46 4.51 -12.67
N ILE A 124 9.31 3.61 -12.15
CA ILE A 124 9.08 2.16 -12.16
C ILE A 124 7.84 1.82 -11.33
N SER A 125 7.71 2.38 -10.12
CA SER A 125 6.52 2.17 -9.28
C SER A 125 5.24 2.66 -9.94
N GLY A 126 5.29 3.82 -10.62
CA GLY A 126 4.19 4.32 -11.44
C GLY A 126 3.81 3.39 -12.59
N TRP A 127 4.80 2.85 -13.29
CA TRP A 127 4.58 1.85 -14.34
C TRP A 127 3.97 0.56 -13.79
N ILE A 128 4.43 0.07 -12.64
CA ILE A 128 3.87 -1.09 -11.94
C ILE A 128 2.39 -0.85 -11.63
N ASN A 129 2.04 0.33 -11.11
CA ASN A 129 0.65 0.68 -10.82
C ASN A 129 -0.25 0.61 -12.07
N LEU A 130 0.23 1.13 -13.21
CA LEU A 130 -0.55 1.20 -14.45
C LEU A 130 -0.66 -0.13 -15.20
N LYS A 131 0.36 -0.98 -15.16
CA LYS A 131 0.45 -2.19 -16.02
C LYS A 131 0.27 -3.51 -15.28
N ILE A 132 0.51 -3.56 -13.97
CA ILE A 132 0.53 -4.81 -13.21
C ILE A 132 -0.78 -4.99 -12.42
N PRO A 133 -1.44 -6.17 -12.52
CA PRO A 133 -2.64 -6.47 -11.73
C PRO A 133 -2.39 -6.33 -10.23
N LYS A 134 -3.37 -5.80 -9.49
CA LYS A 134 -3.26 -5.54 -8.03
C LYS A 134 -2.66 -6.73 -7.27
N ALA A 135 -3.15 -7.95 -7.53
CA ALA A 135 -2.70 -9.18 -6.87
C ALA A 135 -1.19 -9.51 -7.02
N GLN A 136 -0.53 -8.99 -8.06
CA GLN A 136 0.88 -9.24 -8.34
C GLN A 136 1.79 -8.04 -7.99
N ARG A 137 1.21 -6.88 -7.67
CA ARG A 137 1.96 -5.63 -7.41
C ARG A 137 2.99 -5.78 -6.30
N TRP A 138 2.71 -6.57 -5.26
CA TRP A 138 3.67 -6.79 -4.17
C TRP A 138 4.92 -7.53 -4.65
N ARG A 139 4.78 -8.58 -5.47
CA ARG A 139 5.92 -9.37 -6.01
C ARG A 139 6.76 -8.52 -6.95
N VAL A 140 6.10 -7.84 -7.88
CA VAL A 140 6.78 -6.99 -8.86
C VAL A 140 7.39 -5.76 -8.18
N GLY A 141 6.75 -5.26 -7.11
CA GLY A 141 7.28 -4.17 -6.28
C GLY A 141 8.58 -4.54 -5.55
N ILE A 142 8.66 -5.73 -4.97
CA ILE A 142 9.91 -6.23 -4.36
C ILE A 142 11.00 -6.32 -5.43
N LEU A 143 10.69 -6.94 -6.57
CA LEU A 143 11.66 -7.10 -7.66
C LEU A 143 12.13 -5.74 -8.21
N GLY A 144 11.21 -4.81 -8.42
CA GLY A 144 11.52 -3.44 -8.82
C GLY A 144 12.42 -2.73 -7.81
N GLY A 145 12.15 -2.90 -6.51
CA GLY A 145 12.99 -2.40 -5.42
C GLY A 145 14.41 -2.92 -5.48
N MET A 146 14.54 -4.24 -5.54
CA MET A 146 15.85 -4.90 -5.64
C MET A 146 16.63 -4.44 -6.87
N LEU A 147 15.95 -4.26 -8.02
CA LEU A 147 16.59 -3.74 -9.23
C LEU A 147 17.04 -2.28 -9.10
N CYS A 148 16.21 -1.41 -8.52
CA CYS A 148 16.58 -0.02 -8.26
C CYS A 148 17.76 0.09 -7.29
N GLU A 149 17.78 -0.74 -6.25
CA GLU A 149 18.85 -0.74 -5.26
C GLU A 149 20.15 -1.32 -5.84
N THR A 150 20.05 -2.39 -6.62
CA THR A 150 21.18 -2.96 -7.37
C THR A 150 21.78 -1.91 -8.32
N LEU A 151 20.94 -1.19 -9.04
CA LEU A 151 21.37 -0.07 -9.88
C LEU A 151 22.06 1.02 -9.05
N THR A 152 21.55 1.32 -7.85
CA THR A 152 22.19 2.29 -6.95
C THR A 152 23.60 1.83 -6.59
N MET A 153 23.79 0.57 -6.23
CA MET A 153 25.12 0.02 -5.89
C MET A 153 26.09 0.07 -7.08
N ILE A 154 25.62 -0.26 -8.29
CA ILE A 154 26.43 -0.16 -9.51
C ILE A 154 26.85 1.30 -9.74
N LEU A 155 25.91 2.23 -9.65
CA LEU A 155 26.18 3.66 -9.83
C LEU A 155 27.15 4.18 -8.77
N VAL A 156 27.06 3.72 -7.52
CA VAL A 156 28.01 4.10 -6.45
C VAL A 156 29.44 3.68 -6.80
N ILE A 157 29.64 2.46 -7.34
CA ILE A 157 30.99 2.02 -7.75
C ILE A 157 31.53 2.86 -8.90
N VAL A 158 30.68 3.21 -9.87
CA VAL A 158 31.08 3.98 -11.06
C VAL A 158 31.35 5.45 -10.75
N TRP A 159 30.58 6.05 -9.83
CA TRP A 159 30.71 7.46 -9.46
C TRP A 159 31.73 7.73 -8.34
N ALA A 160 32.20 6.68 -7.65
CA ALA A 160 33.16 6.84 -6.58
C ALA A 160 34.50 7.43 -7.09
N PRO A 161 35.13 8.35 -6.33
CA PRO A 161 36.44 8.90 -6.68
C PRO A 161 37.51 7.83 -6.93
N THR A 162 37.40 6.69 -6.22
CA THR A 162 38.22 5.50 -6.46
C THR A 162 37.32 4.26 -6.46
N THR A 163 37.62 3.31 -7.34
CA THR A 163 36.90 2.03 -7.40
C THR A 163 37.02 1.24 -6.10
N ALA A 164 38.16 1.33 -5.40
CA ALA A 164 38.35 0.72 -4.10
C ALA A 164 37.35 1.24 -3.05
N LEU A 165 37.14 2.56 -2.98
CA LEU A 165 36.15 3.16 -2.08
C LEU A 165 34.72 2.74 -2.44
N GLY A 166 34.38 2.73 -3.72
CA GLY A 166 33.06 2.29 -4.18
C GLY A 166 32.76 0.84 -3.81
N ILE A 167 33.72 -0.06 -3.99
CA ILE A 167 33.60 -1.48 -3.62
C ILE A 167 33.48 -1.64 -2.10
N ASP A 168 34.26 -0.89 -1.32
CA ASP A 168 34.23 -0.97 0.15
C ASP A 168 32.85 -0.55 0.68
N ILE A 169 32.31 0.59 0.21
CA ILE A 169 30.96 1.05 0.54
C ILE A 169 29.92 -0.02 0.19
N VAL A 170 29.91 -0.51 -1.06
CA VAL A 170 28.92 -1.48 -1.54
C VAL A 170 29.00 -2.81 -0.78
N SER A 171 30.20 -3.25 -0.39
CA SER A 171 30.39 -4.49 0.38
C SER A 171 29.71 -4.45 1.75
N LYS A 172 29.60 -3.26 2.35
CA LYS A 172 28.99 -3.03 3.67
C LYS A 172 27.49 -2.82 3.59
N ILE A 173 27.01 -2.09 2.56
CA ILE A 173 25.61 -1.62 2.52
C ILE A 173 24.74 -2.33 1.47
N GLY A 174 25.34 -2.92 0.43
CA GLY A 174 24.60 -3.42 -0.73
C GLY A 174 23.62 -4.53 -0.40
N ILE A 175 24.08 -5.57 0.31
CA ILE A 175 23.23 -6.70 0.71
C ILE A 175 22.07 -6.24 1.63
N PRO A 176 22.33 -5.50 2.73
CA PRO A 176 21.25 -4.98 3.58
C PRO A 176 20.17 -4.18 2.85
N MET A 177 20.56 -3.28 1.94
CA MET A 177 19.60 -2.42 1.25
C MET A 177 18.79 -3.19 0.20
N ILE A 178 19.43 -4.11 -0.55
CA ILE A 178 18.73 -4.94 -1.54
C ILE A 178 17.71 -5.85 -0.85
N LEU A 179 18.10 -6.53 0.24
CA LEU A 179 17.18 -7.37 1.01
C LEU A 179 16.08 -6.55 1.69
N GLY A 180 16.40 -5.34 2.16
CA GLY A 180 15.41 -4.42 2.73
C GLY A 180 14.27 -4.06 1.77
N SER A 181 14.49 -4.16 0.44
CA SER A 181 13.44 -3.93 -0.56
C SER A 181 12.25 -4.88 -0.44
N VAL A 182 12.38 -6.00 0.28
CA VAL A 182 11.25 -6.89 0.61
C VAL A 182 10.13 -6.15 1.35
N CYS A 183 10.46 -5.14 2.17
CA CYS A 183 9.46 -4.36 2.91
C CYS A 183 8.50 -3.58 2.00
N ILE A 184 8.87 -3.29 0.74
CA ILE A 184 7.93 -2.73 -0.25
C ILE A 184 6.75 -3.68 -0.43
N GLY A 185 7.02 -4.98 -0.58
CA GLY A 185 5.98 -5.98 -0.74
C GLY A 185 5.08 -6.08 0.49
N PHE A 186 5.65 -6.03 1.70
CA PHE A 186 4.87 -6.04 2.93
C PHE A 186 3.96 -4.82 3.05
N ILE A 187 4.45 -3.63 2.69
CA ILE A 187 3.63 -2.41 2.68
C ILE A 187 2.49 -2.53 1.67
N VAL A 188 2.79 -3.00 0.45
CA VAL A 188 1.77 -3.15 -0.60
C VAL A 188 0.71 -4.17 -0.17
N LEU A 189 1.12 -5.32 0.40
CA LEU A 189 0.20 -6.33 0.91
C LEU A 189 -0.67 -5.79 2.06
N LEU A 190 -0.05 -5.07 3.01
CA LEU A 190 -0.76 -4.49 4.16
C LEU A 190 -1.87 -3.55 3.70
N VAL A 191 -1.55 -2.66 2.75
CA VAL A 191 -2.52 -1.69 2.22
C VAL A 191 -3.62 -2.39 1.42
N GLN A 192 -3.24 -3.32 0.53
CA GLN A 192 -4.21 -4.07 -0.27
C GLN A 192 -5.13 -4.96 0.56
N SER A 193 -4.65 -5.50 1.68
CA SER A 193 -5.49 -6.26 2.62
C SER A 193 -6.65 -5.42 3.15
N VAL A 194 -6.38 -4.14 3.48
CA VAL A 194 -7.42 -3.23 3.99
C VAL A 194 -8.39 -2.79 2.89
N GLU A 195 -7.91 -2.58 1.66
CA GLU A 195 -8.80 -2.33 0.51
C GLU A 195 -9.75 -3.52 0.27
N GLY A 196 -9.21 -4.74 0.28
CA GLY A 196 -9.95 -5.97 0.00
C GLY A 196 -11.04 -6.32 1.02
N GLU A 197 -10.90 -5.89 2.28
CA GLU A 197 -11.90 -6.14 3.32
C GLU A 197 -13.28 -5.53 2.99
N LYS A 198 -13.34 -4.32 2.41
CA LYS A 198 -14.63 -3.75 1.98
C LYS A 198 -15.20 -4.45 0.75
N GLU A 199 -14.37 -4.76 -0.24
CA GLU A 199 -14.82 -5.46 -1.45
C GLU A 199 -15.40 -6.83 -1.11
N ALA A 200 -14.71 -7.58 -0.23
CA ALA A 200 -15.18 -8.87 0.26
C ALA A 200 -16.48 -8.76 1.05
N SER A 201 -16.62 -7.73 1.89
CA SER A 201 -17.85 -7.47 2.64
C SER A 201 -19.03 -7.13 1.72
N ALA A 202 -18.82 -6.24 0.73
CA ALA A 202 -19.84 -5.87 -0.24
C ALA A 202 -20.26 -7.07 -1.11
N ALA A 203 -19.31 -7.87 -1.57
CA ALA A 203 -19.58 -9.10 -2.32
C ALA A 203 -20.39 -10.11 -1.48
N ARG A 204 -20.07 -10.25 -0.18
CA ARG A 204 -20.81 -11.12 0.74
C ARG A 204 -22.25 -10.64 0.92
N GLN A 205 -22.47 -9.34 1.05
CA GLN A 205 -23.82 -8.75 1.14
C GLN A 205 -24.62 -8.92 -0.16
N ALA A 206 -23.98 -8.74 -1.33
CA ALA A 206 -24.63 -8.98 -2.62
C ALA A 206 -25.02 -10.45 -2.80
N LYS A 207 -24.14 -11.38 -2.41
CA LYS A 207 -24.45 -12.81 -2.41
C LYS A 207 -25.59 -13.15 -1.48
N LEU A 208 -25.59 -12.61 -0.25
CA LEU A 208 -26.67 -12.81 0.72
C LEU A 208 -28.01 -12.34 0.15
N ALA A 209 -28.05 -11.14 -0.46
CA ALA A 209 -29.26 -10.62 -1.08
C ALA A 209 -29.77 -11.51 -2.24
N LEU A 210 -28.86 -12.03 -3.07
CA LEU A 210 -29.21 -12.94 -4.16
C LEU A 210 -29.69 -14.31 -3.65
N ASP A 211 -29.06 -14.84 -2.60
CA ASP A 211 -29.45 -16.09 -1.95
C ASP A 211 -30.86 -15.96 -1.33
N ILE A 212 -31.15 -14.85 -0.64
CA ILE A 212 -32.49 -14.51 -0.13
C ILE A 212 -33.48 -14.42 -1.30
N ALA A 213 -33.15 -13.68 -2.37
CA ALA A 213 -34.02 -13.55 -3.54
C ALA A 213 -34.35 -14.93 -4.15
N ASN A 214 -33.35 -15.81 -4.31
CA ASN A 214 -33.55 -17.17 -4.82
C ASN A 214 -34.42 -18.04 -3.90
N LYS A 215 -34.25 -17.95 -2.57
CA LYS A 215 -35.09 -18.67 -1.60
C LYS A 215 -36.54 -18.18 -1.60
N THR A 216 -36.74 -16.87 -1.76
CA THR A 216 -38.06 -16.22 -1.66
C THR A 216 -38.85 -16.22 -2.98
N LEU A 217 -38.17 -16.22 -4.14
CA LEU A 217 -38.82 -16.13 -5.46
C LEU A 217 -39.92 -17.20 -5.70
N PRO A 218 -39.75 -18.49 -5.31
CA PRO A 218 -40.81 -19.48 -5.43
C PRO A 218 -42.05 -19.16 -4.57
N LEU A 219 -41.86 -18.52 -3.42
CA LEU A 219 -42.96 -18.16 -2.50
C LEU A 219 -43.85 -17.05 -3.07
N PHE A 220 -43.27 -16.17 -3.92
CA PHE A 220 -44.03 -15.13 -4.62
C PHE A 220 -44.90 -15.65 -5.77
N ARG A 221 -44.78 -16.93 -6.18
CA ARG A 221 -45.66 -17.52 -7.21
C ARG A 221 -47.10 -17.73 -6.73
N HIS A 222 -47.29 -17.87 -5.42
CA HIS A 222 -48.61 -17.98 -4.77
C HIS A 222 -48.64 -17.05 -3.55
N VAL A 223 -48.93 -15.78 -3.80
CA VAL A 223 -48.93 -14.74 -2.76
C VAL A 223 -50.14 -14.95 -1.84
N ASN A 224 -49.89 -15.36 -0.60
CA ASN A 224 -50.85 -15.44 0.48
C ASN A 224 -50.17 -15.09 1.81
N SER A 225 -50.94 -14.96 2.89
CA SER A 225 -50.41 -14.57 4.20
C SER A 225 -49.37 -15.54 4.75
N GLU A 226 -49.50 -16.85 4.49
CA GLU A 226 -48.53 -17.86 4.92
C GLU A 226 -47.22 -17.78 4.12
N SER A 227 -47.29 -17.59 2.79
CA SER A 227 -46.10 -17.48 1.93
C SER A 227 -45.33 -16.19 2.21
N LEU A 228 -46.02 -15.07 2.44
CA LEU A 228 -45.39 -13.81 2.85
C LEU A 228 -44.78 -13.88 4.25
N ARG A 229 -45.39 -14.62 5.17
CA ARG A 229 -44.81 -14.87 6.50
C ARG A 229 -43.52 -15.70 6.40
N LYS A 230 -43.50 -16.76 5.58
CA LYS A 230 -42.28 -17.52 5.28
C LYS A 230 -41.19 -16.67 4.62
N VAL A 231 -41.55 -15.76 3.72
CA VAL A 231 -40.60 -14.77 3.16
C VAL A 231 -40.00 -13.90 4.28
N CYS A 232 -40.82 -13.38 5.19
CA CYS A 232 -40.34 -12.59 6.33
C CYS A 232 -39.43 -13.40 7.26
N GLU A 233 -39.74 -14.68 7.52
CA GLU A 233 -38.88 -15.60 8.30
C GLU A 233 -37.52 -15.79 7.62
N ILE A 234 -37.49 -16.10 6.32
CA ILE A 234 -36.24 -16.28 5.56
C ILE A 234 -35.39 -15.01 5.62
N ILE A 235 -35.98 -13.84 5.40
CA ILE A 235 -35.24 -12.56 5.43
C ILE A 235 -34.72 -12.29 6.85
N ARG A 236 -35.56 -12.49 7.88
CA ARG A 236 -35.18 -12.25 9.28
C ARG A 236 -34.02 -13.15 9.69
N ASP A 237 -34.10 -14.43 9.36
CA ASP A 237 -33.11 -15.42 9.77
C ASP A 237 -31.80 -15.28 8.97
N ASP A 238 -31.85 -15.00 7.67
CA ASP A 238 -30.65 -14.81 6.84
C ASP A 238 -29.93 -13.48 7.14
N ILE A 239 -30.68 -12.38 7.41
CA ILE A 239 -30.11 -11.06 7.73
C ILE A 239 -29.83 -10.90 9.24
N HIS A 240 -30.38 -11.78 10.08
CA HIS A 240 -30.35 -11.67 11.55
C HIS A 240 -30.96 -10.35 12.05
N ALA A 241 -32.08 -9.95 11.46
CA ALA A 241 -32.82 -8.74 11.84
C ALA A 241 -33.73 -9.01 13.05
N ASP A 242 -34.00 -8.00 13.88
CA ASP A 242 -34.91 -8.12 15.04
C ASP A 242 -36.37 -8.34 14.59
N ALA A 243 -36.79 -7.66 13.52
CA ALA A 243 -38.08 -7.82 12.89
C ALA A 243 -38.06 -7.52 11.39
N VAL A 244 -38.95 -8.19 10.65
CA VAL A 244 -39.18 -7.96 9.22
C VAL A 244 -40.68 -7.85 8.97
N ALA A 245 -41.08 -6.83 8.23
CA ALA A 245 -42.46 -6.62 7.80
C ALA A 245 -42.52 -6.40 6.28
N ILE A 246 -43.52 -6.99 5.65
CA ILE A 246 -43.92 -6.68 4.27
C ILE A 246 -45.24 -5.92 4.36
N THR A 247 -45.30 -4.72 3.79
CA THR A 247 -46.46 -3.83 3.86
C THR A 247 -46.88 -3.36 2.47
N ASN A 248 -48.13 -2.91 2.34
CA ASN A 248 -48.57 -2.06 1.24
C ASN A 248 -48.87 -0.65 1.79
N THR A 249 -49.56 0.19 1.02
CA THR A 249 -49.93 1.57 1.39
C THR A 249 -50.90 1.66 2.57
N ASP A 250 -51.69 0.62 2.82
CA ASP A 250 -52.84 0.66 3.71
C ASP A 250 -52.74 -0.34 4.89
N HIS A 251 -52.00 -1.43 4.71
CA HIS A 251 -51.96 -2.59 5.59
C HIS A 251 -50.58 -3.27 5.67
N VAL A 252 -50.31 -3.89 6.81
CA VAL A 252 -49.19 -4.84 6.98
C VAL A 252 -49.62 -6.20 6.47
N LEU A 253 -48.93 -6.71 5.44
CA LEU A 253 -49.26 -7.97 4.76
C LEU A 253 -48.67 -9.18 5.50
N ALA A 254 -47.48 -9.03 6.07
CA ALA A 254 -46.84 -10.02 6.93
C ALA A 254 -45.86 -9.34 7.88
N TYR A 255 -45.69 -9.92 9.07
CA TYR A 255 -44.77 -9.44 10.10
C TYR A 255 -44.20 -10.62 10.88
N VAL A 256 -42.89 -10.62 11.14
CA VAL A 256 -42.18 -11.63 11.91
C VAL A 256 -41.05 -10.97 12.70
N GLY A 257 -41.02 -11.14 14.03
CA GLY A 257 -39.98 -10.55 14.88
C GLY A 257 -40.46 -10.10 16.25
N VAL A 258 -39.56 -9.41 16.95
CA VAL A 258 -39.82 -8.77 18.25
C VAL A 258 -39.60 -7.27 18.07
N GLY A 259 -40.69 -6.50 17.93
CA GLY A 259 -40.62 -5.06 17.68
C GLY A 259 -41.95 -4.42 17.27
#